data_AF-A0AAP9S7H2-F1
#
_entry.id   AF-A0AAP9S7H2-F1
#
_cell.length_a   1.000
_cell.length_b   1.000
_cell.length_c   1.000
_cell.angle_alpha   90.00
_cell.angle_beta   90.00
_cell.angle_gamma   90.00
#
_symmetry.space_group_name_H-M   'P 1'
#
loop_
_entity.id
_entity.type
_entity.pdbx_description
1 polymer ?
#
loop_
_entity_poly.entity_id
_entity_poly.type
_entity_poly.pdbx_seq_one_letter_code
_entity_poly.pdbx_strand_id
1 'polypeptide(L)'
;MKDKNQVFVVSLAITIIMAIWAVAFNANFTVVSNSAYSFLTNNFGWLYLMAMTAFVIFSVAIAFSKWGKIKLGPDDSKPEYSTVSWFAMLFGAGMGVGLVFWGISEPLAHFSNPIPGIEAGTEAAANFAIRSSYMHWGLHPWANYCIIGLGLAYFQFRKGKPGLISSVFEPLIGEKGINGWAGKTIDVLAVFATVAGVVTSLGLGVMQINAGLNYLFGIPTTLVIQIIIIAVISVIYIWSAVDGISRGIKIISDANLYIAIGLITVTFLVGPKLEILNNLTNGLGQYLQNFFGDSLMINNYGDNNWVGAWRVFYWAWWIAWAPFVGSFIARISKGRTIREFIAGVVLAPALGSILWFAIMGSLGLHLGMDGTLSVAQLADIASKPETGLFIVMGKYPLGMILCVVSLILLCTFFITSANSGTFVLAMFSSKGDLNPKNGRKVLWGVVQSLLAVGLLIAGGLKPLQTISLAAAFPFIFIMLFAGAALVKALMKEK
;
A
#
# COMPACT_ATOMS: atom_id res chain seq x y z
N MET A 1 31.93 -22.46 10.49
CA MET A 1 31.06 -21.92 9.43
C MET A 1 30.51 -20.57 9.90
N LYS A 2 30.90 -19.46 9.28
CA LYS A 2 30.33 -18.14 9.57
C LYS A 2 28.80 -18.23 9.45
N ASP A 3 28.10 -17.83 10.51
CA ASP A 3 26.65 -17.84 10.68
C ASP A 3 25.97 -17.08 9.51
N LYS A 4 25.75 -17.77 8.38
CA LYS A 4 25.11 -17.21 7.19
C LYS A 4 23.71 -16.79 7.61
N ASN A 5 23.36 -15.52 7.45
CA ASN A 5 22.02 -15.04 7.78
C ASN A 5 20.99 -15.84 6.96
N GLN A 6 20.35 -16.83 7.59
CA GLN A 6 19.45 -17.76 6.93
C GLN A 6 18.25 -17.03 6.34
N VAL A 7 17.73 -16.01 7.03
CA VAL A 7 16.63 -15.15 6.55
C VAL A 7 17.03 -14.49 5.23
N PHE A 8 18.24 -13.95 5.14
CA PHE A 8 18.75 -13.35 3.91
C PHE A 8 18.86 -14.37 2.77
N VAL A 9 19.52 -15.51 3.01
CA VAL A 9 19.77 -16.51 1.95
C VAL A 9 18.46 -17.10 1.42
N VAL A 10 17.55 -17.49 2.32
CA VAL A 10 16.27 -18.10 1.93
C VAL A 10 15.38 -17.10 1.20
N SER A 11 15.23 -15.89 1.75
CA SER A 11 14.36 -14.87 1.12
C SER A 11 14.89 -14.43 -0.24
N LEU A 12 16.21 -14.27 -0.36
CA LEU A 12 16.85 -13.92 -1.62
C LEU A 12 16.67 -15.04 -2.66
N ALA A 13 16.88 -16.30 -2.26
CA ALA A 13 16.70 -17.46 -3.14
C ALA A 13 15.25 -17.55 -3.65
N ILE A 14 14.26 -17.45 -2.75
CA ILE A 14 12.83 -17.44 -3.13
C ILE A 14 12.56 -16.33 -4.14
N THR A 15 13.04 -15.12 -3.87
CA THR A 15 12.76 -13.96 -4.73
C THR A 15 13.41 -14.09 -6.10
N ILE A 16 14.67 -14.54 -6.16
CA ILE A 16 15.39 -14.77 -7.43
C ILE A 16 14.72 -15.88 -8.23
N ILE A 17 14.33 -16.99 -7.59
CA ILE A 17 13.62 -18.09 -8.26
C ILE A 17 12.30 -17.57 -8.85
N MET A 18 11.54 -16.79 -8.10
CA MET A 18 10.30 -16.17 -8.60
C MET A 18 10.55 -15.24 -9.78
N ALA A 19 11.59 -14.40 -9.72
CA ALA A 19 11.94 -13.50 -10.82
C ALA A 19 12.36 -14.27 -12.08
N ILE A 20 13.20 -15.30 -11.94
CA ILE A 20 13.62 -16.16 -13.04
C ILE A 20 12.41 -16.91 -13.62
N TRP A 21 11.52 -17.45 -12.77
CA TRP A 21 10.34 -18.18 -13.21
C TRP A 21 9.39 -17.28 -14.02
N ALA A 22 9.16 -16.04 -13.57
CA ALA A 22 8.33 -15.07 -14.27
C ALA A 22 8.92 -14.63 -15.63
N VAL A 23 10.25 -14.51 -15.73
CA VAL A 23 10.92 -14.11 -16.98
C VAL A 23 11.12 -15.29 -17.93
N ALA A 24 11.77 -16.37 -17.48
CA ALA A 24 12.22 -17.46 -18.32
C ALA A 24 11.12 -18.47 -18.67
N PHE A 25 10.09 -18.61 -17.83
CA PHE A 25 9.00 -19.57 -18.01
C PHE A 25 7.63 -18.88 -17.96
N ASN A 26 7.56 -17.74 -18.63
CA ASN A 26 6.45 -16.79 -18.57
C ASN A 26 5.05 -17.42 -18.74
N ALA A 27 4.85 -18.22 -19.79
CA ALA A 27 3.56 -18.85 -20.06
C ALA A 27 3.08 -19.75 -18.90
N ASN A 28 4.00 -20.55 -18.35
CA ASN A 28 3.71 -21.41 -17.20
C ASN A 28 3.44 -20.55 -15.94
N PHE A 29 4.27 -19.53 -15.70
CA PHE A 29 4.07 -18.59 -14.59
C PHE A 29 2.69 -17.94 -14.64
N THR A 30 2.24 -17.46 -15.80
CA THR A 30 0.93 -16.82 -15.97
C THR A 30 -0.22 -17.78 -15.67
N VAL A 31 -0.15 -19.03 -16.14
CA VAL A 31 -1.17 -20.05 -15.83
C VAL A 31 -1.24 -20.35 -14.33
N VAL A 32 -0.10 -20.57 -13.69
CA VAL A 32 -0.05 -20.86 -12.25
C VAL A 32 -0.49 -19.64 -11.43
N SER A 33 -0.07 -18.43 -11.83
CA SER A 33 -0.47 -17.17 -11.21
C SER A 33 -1.99 -16.97 -11.27
N ASN A 34 -2.62 -17.15 -12.43
CA ASN A 34 -4.07 -17.02 -12.56
C ASN A 34 -4.83 -18.07 -11.75
N SER A 35 -4.29 -19.28 -11.65
CA SER A 35 -4.86 -20.36 -10.85
C SER A 35 -4.76 -20.05 -9.35
N ALA A 36 -3.60 -19.58 -8.89
CA ALA A 36 -3.39 -19.15 -7.51
C ALA A 36 -4.29 -17.96 -7.14
N TYR A 37 -4.43 -16.99 -8.04
CA TYR A 37 -5.35 -15.86 -7.88
C TYR A 37 -6.77 -16.37 -7.63
N SER A 38 -7.29 -17.18 -8.55
CA SER A 38 -8.67 -17.67 -8.50
C SER A 38 -8.90 -18.54 -7.27
N PHE A 39 -7.92 -19.38 -6.92
CA PHE A 39 -7.97 -20.21 -5.72
C PHE A 39 -8.08 -19.35 -4.45
N LEU A 40 -7.22 -18.33 -4.31
CA LEU A 40 -7.19 -17.48 -3.12
C LEU A 40 -8.44 -16.59 -3.02
N THR A 41 -8.92 -16.01 -4.12
CA THR A 41 -10.13 -15.18 -4.09
C THR A 41 -11.39 -16.00 -3.83
N ASN A 42 -11.53 -17.16 -4.46
CA ASN A 42 -12.77 -17.92 -4.42
C ASN A 42 -12.92 -18.73 -3.13
N ASN A 43 -11.82 -19.25 -2.58
CA ASN A 43 -11.87 -20.11 -1.38
C ASN A 43 -11.56 -19.36 -0.09
N PHE A 44 -10.76 -18.29 -0.16
CA PHE A 44 -10.26 -17.57 1.02
C PHE A 44 -10.61 -16.09 1.06
N GLY A 45 -11.42 -15.57 0.12
CA GLY A 45 -11.84 -14.16 0.13
C GLY A 45 -12.41 -13.71 1.49
N TRP A 46 -13.24 -14.53 2.12
CA TRP A 46 -13.80 -14.28 3.46
C TRP A 46 -12.71 -14.05 4.53
N LEU A 47 -11.59 -14.77 4.46
CA LEU A 47 -10.50 -14.64 5.44
C LEU A 47 -9.86 -13.24 5.35
N TYR A 48 -9.67 -12.71 4.14
CA TYR A 48 -9.15 -11.35 3.94
C TYR A 48 -10.13 -10.31 4.50
N LEU A 49 -11.42 -10.45 4.20
CA LEU A 49 -12.46 -9.54 4.69
C LEU A 49 -12.50 -9.51 6.23
N MET A 50 -12.54 -10.69 6.86
CA MET A 50 -12.59 -10.80 8.32
C MET A 50 -11.31 -10.31 8.97
N ALA A 51 -10.13 -10.65 8.43
CA ALA A 51 -8.86 -10.22 9.00
C ALA A 51 -8.73 -8.70 8.99
N MET A 52 -9.02 -8.04 7.86
CA MET A 52 -8.94 -6.58 7.75
C MET A 52 -9.94 -5.89 8.67
N THR A 53 -11.17 -6.41 8.77
CA THR A 53 -12.18 -5.90 9.71
C THR A 53 -11.71 -6.07 11.16
N ALA A 54 -11.13 -7.24 11.49
CA ALA A 54 -10.59 -7.52 12.81
C ALA A 54 -9.43 -6.58 13.18
N PHE A 55 -8.60 -6.16 12.22
CA PHE A 55 -7.52 -5.20 12.47
C PHE A 55 -8.05 -3.81 12.82
N VAL A 56 -9.16 -3.37 12.20
CA VAL A 56 -9.85 -2.12 12.59
C VAL A 56 -10.39 -2.24 14.02
N ILE A 57 -11.14 -3.31 14.30
CA ILE A 57 -11.73 -3.55 15.64
C ILE A 57 -10.62 -3.61 16.70
N PHE A 58 -9.54 -4.32 16.43
CA PHE A 58 -8.38 -4.42 17.31
C PHE A 58 -7.78 -3.04 17.58
N SER A 59 -7.52 -2.24 16.54
CA SER A 59 -6.92 -0.91 16.68
C SER A 59 -7.79 0.00 17.55
N VAL A 60 -9.10 0.03 17.29
CA VAL A 60 -10.06 0.79 18.11
C VAL A 60 -10.07 0.30 19.55
N ALA A 61 -10.17 -1.02 19.78
CA ALA A 61 -10.21 -1.60 21.11
C ALA A 61 -8.96 -1.25 21.93
N ILE A 62 -7.76 -1.34 21.34
CA ILE A 62 -6.50 -1.00 22.02
C ILE A 62 -6.43 0.50 22.33
N ALA A 63 -6.84 1.37 21.39
CA ALA A 63 -6.80 2.82 21.59
C ALA A 63 -7.67 3.29 22.77
N PHE A 64 -8.85 2.70 22.94
CA PHE A 64 -9.78 3.01 24.03
C PHE A 64 -9.51 2.23 25.33
N SER A 65 -8.66 1.21 25.29
CA SER A 65 -8.26 0.46 26.48
C SER A 65 -7.39 1.28 27.45
N LYS A 66 -7.17 0.71 28.64
CA LYS A 66 -6.19 1.23 29.61
C LYS A 66 -4.76 1.30 29.04
N TRP A 67 -4.43 0.43 28.10
CA TRP A 67 -3.10 0.37 27.46
C TRP A 67 -2.85 1.56 26.55
N GLY A 68 -3.89 2.29 26.12
CA GLY A 68 -3.73 3.50 25.30
C GLY A 68 -2.84 4.58 25.93
N LYS A 69 -2.65 4.55 27.26
CA LYS A 69 -1.79 5.50 27.99
C LYS A 69 -0.30 5.14 27.99
N ILE A 70 0.04 3.90 27.61
CA ILE A 70 1.40 3.39 27.61
C ILE A 70 2.22 4.13 26.56
N LYS A 71 3.45 4.55 26.91
CA LYS A 71 4.38 5.17 25.96
C LYS A 71 5.17 4.14 25.18
N LEU A 72 5.38 4.40 23.89
CA LEU A 72 6.25 3.64 22.99
C LEU A 72 7.71 4.02 23.20
N GLY A 73 8.21 3.65 24.38
CA GLY A 73 9.50 4.07 24.91
C GLY A 73 9.50 3.98 26.44
N PRO A 74 10.59 4.40 27.10
CA PRO A 74 10.61 4.68 28.54
C PRO A 74 9.50 5.63 28.97
N ASP A 75 9.07 5.58 30.23
CA ASP A 75 7.92 6.37 30.71
C ASP A 75 8.20 7.90 30.72
N ASP A 76 9.46 8.30 30.79
CA ASP A 76 9.93 9.69 30.69
C ASP A 76 10.22 10.13 29.23
N SER A 77 10.16 9.21 28.27
CA SER A 77 10.42 9.52 26.86
C SER A 77 9.41 10.53 26.29
N LYS A 78 9.89 11.31 25.33
CA LYS A 78 9.12 12.32 24.58
C LYS A 78 9.16 11.98 23.08
N PRO A 79 8.14 12.39 22.30
CA PRO A 79 8.15 12.21 20.86
C PRO A 79 9.40 12.83 20.21
N GLU A 80 10.07 12.07 19.34
CA GLU A 80 11.26 12.57 18.61
C GLU A 80 10.90 13.61 17.53
N TYR A 81 9.68 13.52 17.00
CA TYR A 81 9.14 14.43 15.98
C TYR A 81 7.92 15.17 16.51
N SER A 82 7.79 16.45 16.14
CA SER A 82 6.59 17.24 16.42
C SER A 82 5.35 16.58 15.81
N THR A 83 4.17 16.80 16.37
CA THR A 83 2.92 16.18 15.88
C THR A 83 2.61 16.52 14.43
N VAL A 84 2.87 17.76 14.00
CA VAL A 84 2.69 18.17 12.60
C VAL A 84 3.66 17.44 11.68
N SER A 85 4.95 17.38 12.03
CA SER A 85 5.96 16.67 11.25
C SER A 85 5.68 15.16 11.18
N TRP A 86 5.20 14.58 12.28
CA TRP A 86 4.81 13.18 12.35
C TRP A 86 3.61 12.86 11.44
N PHE A 87 2.55 13.67 11.46
CA PHE A 87 1.42 13.49 10.53
C PHE A 87 1.84 13.66 9.07
N ALA A 88 2.67 14.65 8.77
CA ALA A 88 3.23 14.85 7.44
C ALA A 88 4.02 13.61 6.96
N MET A 89 4.84 13.01 7.82
CA MET A 89 5.58 11.78 7.50
C MET A 89 4.67 10.55 7.36
N LEU A 90 3.64 10.41 8.21
CA LEU A 90 2.66 9.31 8.10
C LEU A 90 1.92 9.36 6.77
N PHE A 91 1.46 10.55 6.41
CA PHE A 91 0.80 10.79 5.13
C PHE A 91 1.80 10.55 3.97
N GLY A 92 2.98 11.17 4.00
CA GLY A 92 3.97 11.05 2.93
C GLY A 92 4.54 9.64 2.73
N ALA A 93 4.54 8.78 3.77
CA ALA A 93 5.08 7.43 3.67
C ALA A 93 4.07 6.36 3.28
N GLY A 94 2.79 6.54 3.64
CA GLY A 94 1.74 5.62 3.21
C GLY A 94 0.96 6.10 1.98
N MET A 95 1.11 7.36 1.58
CA MET A 95 0.73 7.83 0.25
C MET A 95 1.79 7.38 -0.75
N GLY A 96 1.37 6.56 -1.71
CA GLY A 96 2.25 6.08 -2.76
C GLY A 96 1.65 6.23 -4.14
N VAL A 97 2.33 5.63 -5.10
CA VAL A 97 1.88 5.45 -6.49
C VAL A 97 0.41 5.00 -6.56
N GLY A 98 -0.03 4.15 -5.62
CA GLY A 98 -1.38 3.63 -5.59
C GLY A 98 -2.49 4.69 -5.56
N LEU A 99 -2.34 5.77 -4.78
CA LEU A 99 -3.35 6.84 -4.72
C LEU A 99 -3.44 7.60 -6.03
N VAL A 100 -2.30 7.83 -6.68
CA VAL A 100 -2.24 8.53 -7.97
C VAL A 100 -2.76 7.62 -9.10
N PHE A 101 -2.51 6.31 -9.01
CA PHE A 101 -2.99 5.30 -9.96
C PHE A 101 -4.50 5.11 -9.89
N TRP A 102 -5.02 4.89 -8.69
CA TRP A 102 -6.43 4.51 -8.49
C TRP A 102 -7.34 5.69 -8.19
N GLY A 103 -6.80 6.86 -7.83
CA GLY A 103 -7.58 8.01 -7.36
C GLY A 103 -8.71 8.46 -8.30
N ILE A 104 -8.49 8.34 -9.61
CA ILE A 104 -9.51 8.59 -10.64
C ILE A 104 -10.03 7.26 -11.19
N SER A 105 -9.13 6.33 -11.50
CA SER A 105 -9.45 5.12 -12.25
C SER A 105 -10.32 4.14 -11.48
N GLU A 106 -10.21 4.05 -10.16
CA GLU A 106 -11.06 3.16 -9.35
C GLU A 106 -12.52 3.67 -9.28
N PRO A 107 -12.81 4.92 -8.91
CA PRO A 107 -14.18 5.44 -8.97
C PRO A 107 -14.80 5.31 -10.36
N LEU A 108 -14.03 5.57 -11.43
CA LEU A 108 -14.51 5.38 -12.80
C LEU A 108 -14.85 3.92 -13.10
N ALA A 109 -13.99 2.99 -12.70
CA ALA A 109 -14.24 1.57 -12.90
C ALA A 109 -15.53 1.12 -12.21
N HIS A 110 -15.74 1.53 -10.97
CA HIS A 110 -16.96 1.21 -10.22
C HIS A 110 -18.21 1.90 -10.78
N PHE A 111 -18.07 3.07 -11.40
CA PHE A 111 -19.18 3.78 -12.03
C PHE A 111 -19.60 3.15 -13.36
N SER A 112 -18.62 2.76 -14.18
CA SER A 112 -18.86 2.14 -15.49
C SER A 112 -19.18 0.65 -15.43
N ASN A 113 -18.75 -0.03 -14.37
CA ASN A 113 -18.95 -1.47 -14.16
C ASN A 113 -19.14 -1.77 -12.66
N PRO A 114 -20.27 -1.31 -12.08
CA PRO A 114 -20.58 -1.53 -10.68
C PRO A 114 -20.88 -3.02 -10.40
N ILE A 115 -21.08 -3.35 -9.13
CA ILE A 115 -21.53 -4.69 -8.74
C ILE A 115 -22.91 -5.04 -9.35
N PRO A 116 -23.22 -6.33 -9.51
CA PRO A 116 -24.55 -6.76 -9.95
C PRO A 116 -25.67 -6.14 -9.12
N GLY A 117 -26.73 -5.68 -9.79
CA GLY A 117 -27.87 -5.00 -9.16
C GLY A 117 -27.78 -3.47 -9.14
N ILE A 118 -26.67 -2.88 -9.61
CA ILE A 118 -26.54 -1.44 -9.84
C ILE A 118 -26.34 -1.21 -11.34
N GLU A 119 -27.09 -0.28 -11.93
CA GLU A 119 -26.95 0.07 -13.34
C GLU A 119 -25.79 1.05 -13.54
N ALA A 120 -24.90 0.75 -14.49
CA ALA A 120 -23.74 1.58 -14.81
C ALA A 120 -24.14 2.98 -15.26
N GLY A 121 -23.32 3.99 -14.95
CA GLY A 121 -23.58 5.36 -15.38
C GLY A 121 -24.67 6.10 -14.60
N THR A 122 -25.29 5.46 -13.60
CA THR A 122 -26.36 6.06 -12.79
C THR A 122 -25.83 6.70 -11.51
N GLU A 123 -26.65 7.52 -10.86
CA GLU A 123 -26.34 8.07 -9.53
C GLU A 123 -26.05 6.98 -8.49
N ALA A 124 -26.77 5.85 -8.55
CA ALA A 124 -26.52 4.71 -7.69
C ALA A 124 -25.10 4.13 -7.89
N ALA A 125 -24.63 4.06 -9.15
CA ALA A 125 -23.26 3.64 -9.44
C ALA A 125 -22.22 4.65 -8.95
N ALA A 126 -22.50 5.96 -9.05
CA ALA A 126 -21.59 7.00 -8.55
C ALA A 126 -21.44 6.95 -7.02
N ASN A 127 -22.56 6.77 -6.31
CA ASN A 127 -22.57 6.60 -4.85
C ASN A 127 -21.80 5.34 -4.43
N PHE A 128 -22.04 4.22 -5.11
CA PHE A 128 -21.31 2.98 -4.89
C PHE A 128 -19.80 3.13 -5.15
N ALA A 129 -19.43 3.82 -6.23
CA ALA A 129 -18.04 4.03 -6.62
C ALA A 129 -17.24 4.73 -5.53
N ILE A 130 -17.75 5.87 -5.05
CA ILE A 130 -17.12 6.64 -3.98
C ILE A 130 -17.05 5.85 -2.68
N ARG A 131 -18.18 5.27 -2.24
CA ARG A 131 -18.24 4.53 -0.99
C ARG A 131 -17.27 3.35 -0.98
N SER A 132 -17.18 2.63 -2.10
CA SER A 132 -16.24 1.52 -2.26
C SER A 132 -14.79 1.97 -2.24
N SER A 133 -14.44 3.09 -2.89
CA SER A 133 -13.09 3.64 -2.82
C SER A 133 -12.73 4.14 -1.41
N TYR A 134 -13.67 4.77 -0.69
CA TYR A 134 -13.45 5.12 0.71
C TYR A 134 -13.24 3.88 1.58
N MET A 135 -13.91 2.77 1.27
CA MET A 135 -13.68 1.52 1.97
C MET A 135 -12.27 0.97 1.74
N HIS A 136 -11.79 0.98 0.48
CA HIS A 136 -10.49 0.43 0.12
C HIS A 136 -9.29 1.26 0.59
N TRP A 137 -9.47 2.57 0.80
CA TRP A 137 -8.39 3.51 1.12
C TRP A 137 -8.55 4.25 2.46
N GLY A 138 -9.69 4.07 3.12
CA GLY A 138 -10.05 4.64 4.43
C GLY A 138 -9.45 3.85 5.59
N LEU A 139 -10.23 3.48 6.60
CA LEU A 139 -9.69 2.98 7.89
C LEU A 139 -8.93 1.64 7.81
N HIS A 140 -9.38 0.72 6.96
CA HIS A 140 -8.88 -0.66 6.92
C HIS A 140 -7.37 -0.78 6.59
N PRO A 141 -6.84 -0.18 5.51
CA PRO A 141 -5.40 -0.24 5.20
C PRO A 141 -4.52 0.24 6.36
N TRP A 142 -4.92 1.33 7.00
CA TRP A 142 -4.12 1.97 8.04
C TRP A 142 -4.23 1.25 9.38
N ALA A 143 -5.39 0.70 9.71
CA ALA A 143 -5.53 -0.22 10.84
C ALA A 143 -4.69 -1.49 10.65
N ASN A 144 -4.60 -2.01 9.43
CA ASN A 144 -3.69 -3.10 9.08
C ASN A 144 -2.23 -2.73 9.35
N TYR A 145 -1.76 -1.55 8.90
CA TYR A 145 -0.38 -1.11 9.19
C TYR A 145 -0.14 -0.89 10.69
N CYS A 146 -1.17 -0.46 11.42
CA CYS A 146 -1.12 -0.28 12.86
C CYS A 146 -0.76 -1.57 13.60
N ILE A 147 -1.16 -2.75 13.13
CA ILE A 147 -0.86 -4.03 13.80
C ILE A 147 0.64 -4.26 13.93
N ILE A 148 1.34 -4.25 12.78
CA ILE A 148 2.80 -4.45 12.76
C ILE A 148 3.52 -3.23 13.31
N GLY A 149 3.07 -2.02 12.98
CA GLY A 149 3.70 -0.79 13.45
C GLY A 149 3.67 -0.63 14.97
N LEU A 150 2.53 -0.90 15.59
CA LEU A 150 2.39 -0.84 17.04
C LEU A 150 3.20 -1.94 17.73
N GLY A 151 3.14 -3.17 17.19
CA GLY A 151 3.95 -4.28 17.66
C GLY A 151 5.44 -3.93 17.66
N LEU A 152 5.98 -3.55 16.51
CA LEU A 152 7.39 -3.17 16.38
C LEU A 152 7.75 -1.99 17.27
N ALA A 153 6.94 -0.93 17.32
CA ALA A 153 7.23 0.23 18.17
C ALA A 153 7.30 -0.14 19.65
N TYR A 154 6.36 -0.97 20.12
CA TYR A 154 6.33 -1.42 21.51
C TYR A 154 7.54 -2.29 21.85
N PHE A 155 7.82 -3.34 21.06
CA PHE A 155 8.92 -4.25 21.37
C PHE A 155 10.29 -3.60 21.18
N GLN A 156 10.44 -2.77 20.15
CA GLN A 156 11.71 -2.09 19.88
C GLN A 156 12.01 -1.00 20.91
N PHE A 157 11.06 -0.11 21.19
CA PHE A 157 11.35 1.08 21.99
C PHE A 157 11.02 0.94 23.47
N ARG A 158 9.98 0.17 23.82
CA ARG A 158 9.64 -0.08 25.23
C ARG A 158 10.32 -1.33 25.79
N LYS A 159 10.51 -2.37 24.98
CA LYS A 159 11.17 -3.63 25.42
C LYS A 159 12.63 -3.78 24.98
N GLY A 160 13.17 -2.84 24.21
CA GLY A 160 14.58 -2.87 23.79
C GLY A 160 14.94 -4.05 22.88
N LYS A 161 13.96 -4.59 22.14
CA LYS A 161 14.15 -5.74 21.25
C LYS A 161 14.64 -5.30 19.86
N PRO A 162 15.24 -6.20 19.07
CA PRO A 162 15.58 -5.92 17.68
C PRO A 162 14.36 -5.50 16.85
N GLY A 163 14.57 -4.70 15.81
CA GLY A 163 13.54 -4.27 14.86
C GLY A 163 13.11 -5.37 13.87
N LEU A 164 12.91 -6.60 14.34
CA LEU A 164 12.46 -7.75 13.54
C LEU A 164 11.00 -8.08 13.87
N ILE A 165 10.24 -8.54 12.89
CA ILE A 165 8.84 -8.91 13.12
C ILE A 165 8.74 -10.08 14.08
N SER A 166 9.67 -11.05 13.99
CA SER A 166 9.79 -12.15 14.94
C SER A 166 9.89 -11.69 16.40
N SER A 167 10.45 -10.50 16.67
CA SER A 167 10.56 -9.97 18.04
C SER A 167 9.21 -9.69 18.69
N VAL A 168 8.17 -9.39 17.89
CA VAL A 168 6.80 -9.19 18.38
C VAL A 168 6.22 -10.47 18.98
N PHE A 169 6.72 -11.64 18.56
CA PHE A 169 6.20 -12.95 18.93
C PHE A 169 6.81 -13.52 20.21
N GLU A 170 7.79 -12.85 20.81
CA GLU A 170 8.44 -13.29 22.05
C GLU A 170 7.44 -13.72 23.14
N PRO A 171 6.32 -13.02 23.40
CA PRO A 171 5.36 -13.46 24.42
C PRO A 171 4.68 -14.80 24.11
N LEU A 172 4.60 -15.20 22.84
CA LEU A 172 3.94 -16.44 22.41
C LEU A 172 4.93 -17.60 22.31
N ILE A 173 6.10 -17.38 21.70
CA ILE A 173 7.05 -18.45 21.37
C ILE A 173 8.37 -18.38 22.16
N GLY A 174 8.55 -17.36 23.00
CA GLY A 174 9.72 -17.15 23.84
C GLY A 174 10.99 -16.79 23.06
N GLU A 175 12.05 -16.44 23.80
CA GLU A 175 13.34 -16.04 23.23
C GLU A 175 14.01 -17.15 22.41
N LYS A 176 13.85 -18.41 22.83
CA LYS A 176 14.33 -19.57 22.05
C LYS A 176 13.58 -19.72 20.72
N GLY A 177 12.28 -19.45 20.70
CA GLY A 177 11.45 -19.55 19.50
C GLY A 177 11.76 -18.47 18.47
N ILE A 178 11.94 -17.22 18.91
CA ILE A 178 12.28 -16.11 18.00
C ILE A 178 13.69 -16.26 17.39
N ASN A 179 14.62 -16.89 18.11
CA ASN A 179 15.96 -17.20 17.58
C ASN A 179 16.01 -18.53 16.79
N GLY A 180 14.96 -19.34 16.90
CA GLY A 180 14.81 -20.65 16.26
C GLY A 180 14.21 -20.60 14.86
N TRP A 181 13.70 -21.73 14.39
CA TRP A 181 13.10 -21.85 13.05
C TRP A 181 11.81 -21.02 12.91
N ALA A 182 11.00 -20.94 13.97
CA ALA A 182 9.74 -20.20 13.95
C ALA A 182 9.96 -18.70 13.71
N GLY A 183 10.86 -18.06 14.45
CA GLY A 183 11.22 -16.66 14.24
C GLY A 183 11.80 -16.40 12.85
N LYS A 184 12.68 -17.29 12.37
CA LYS A 184 13.24 -17.20 11.01
C LYS A 184 12.17 -17.31 9.93
N THR A 185 11.18 -18.18 10.09
CA THR A 185 10.04 -18.29 9.15
C THR A 185 9.21 -17.01 9.14
N ILE A 186 8.92 -16.43 10.31
CA ILE A 186 8.21 -15.14 10.42
C ILE A 186 8.97 -14.05 9.65
N ASP A 187 10.28 -13.94 9.87
CA ASP A 187 11.08 -12.91 9.22
C ASP A 187 11.26 -13.15 7.70
N VAL A 188 11.33 -14.41 7.25
CA VAL A 188 11.33 -14.75 5.81
C VAL A 188 10.00 -14.36 5.16
N LEU A 189 8.86 -14.66 5.80
CA LEU A 189 7.55 -14.27 5.30
C LEU A 189 7.39 -12.75 5.28
N ALA A 190 7.93 -12.04 6.28
CA ALA A 190 7.95 -10.58 6.32
C ALA A 190 8.74 -9.98 5.15
N VAL A 191 9.91 -10.54 4.84
CA VAL A 191 10.72 -10.12 3.69
C VAL A 191 9.96 -10.40 2.39
N PHE A 192 9.40 -11.60 2.22
CA PHE A 192 8.65 -11.95 1.01
C PHE A 192 7.41 -11.07 0.80
N ALA A 193 6.62 -10.84 1.84
CA ALA A 193 5.48 -9.91 1.82
C ALA A 193 5.92 -8.49 1.41
N THR A 194 7.01 -8.00 2.01
CA THR A 194 7.58 -6.69 1.64
C THR A 194 7.93 -6.62 0.15
N VAL A 195 8.65 -7.62 -0.37
CA VAL A 195 9.00 -7.66 -1.80
C VAL A 195 7.74 -7.64 -2.66
N ALA A 196 6.78 -8.51 -2.37
CA ALA A 196 5.55 -8.62 -3.15
C ALA A 196 4.79 -7.28 -3.23
N GLY A 197 4.55 -6.64 -2.08
CA GLY A 197 3.81 -5.39 -2.07
C GLY A 197 4.58 -4.21 -2.68
N VAL A 198 5.92 -4.12 -2.48
CA VAL A 198 6.75 -3.10 -3.13
C VAL A 198 6.70 -3.28 -4.64
N VAL A 199 6.95 -4.50 -5.14
CA VAL A 199 6.96 -4.80 -6.57
C VAL A 199 5.63 -4.54 -7.25
N THR A 200 4.50 -4.88 -6.62
CA THR A 200 3.16 -4.51 -7.12
C THR A 200 3.08 -3.00 -7.38
N SER A 201 3.56 -2.18 -6.44
CA SER A 201 3.53 -0.72 -6.55
C SER A 201 4.50 -0.20 -7.61
N LEU A 202 5.68 -0.81 -7.76
CA LEU A 202 6.63 -0.48 -8.83
C LEU A 202 6.02 -0.77 -10.21
N GLY A 203 5.36 -1.92 -10.37
CA GLY A 203 4.72 -2.28 -11.62
C GLY A 203 3.61 -1.29 -12.01
N LEU A 204 2.71 -0.96 -11.06
CA LEU A 204 1.68 0.06 -11.25
C LEU A 204 2.29 1.42 -11.67
N GLY A 205 3.35 1.83 -10.98
CA GLY A 205 4.00 3.12 -11.23
C GLY A 205 4.62 3.21 -12.61
N VAL A 206 5.28 2.14 -13.08
CA VAL A 206 5.88 2.12 -14.41
C VAL A 206 4.82 2.13 -15.51
N MET A 207 3.73 1.38 -15.34
CA MET A 207 2.63 1.42 -16.31
C MET A 207 2.06 2.84 -16.42
N GLN A 208 1.85 3.52 -15.29
CA GLN A 208 1.31 4.88 -15.27
C GLN A 208 2.29 5.94 -15.74
N ILE A 209 3.58 5.83 -15.41
CA ILE A 209 4.61 6.73 -15.94
C ILE A 209 4.69 6.59 -17.46
N ASN A 210 4.69 5.36 -18.00
CA ASN A 210 4.72 5.16 -19.44
C ASN A 210 3.46 5.73 -20.12
N ALA A 211 2.27 5.54 -19.53
CA ALA A 211 1.03 6.12 -20.02
C ALA A 211 1.05 7.66 -20.01
N GLY A 212 1.59 8.28 -18.95
CA GLY A 212 1.76 9.73 -18.86
C GLY A 212 2.76 10.28 -19.89
N LEU A 213 3.88 9.57 -20.09
CA LEU A 213 4.85 9.92 -21.14
C LEU A 213 4.25 9.79 -22.54
N ASN A 214 3.39 8.81 -22.77
CA ASN A 214 2.64 8.67 -24.02
C ASN A 214 1.69 9.85 -24.22
N TYR A 215 0.88 10.14 -23.20
CA TYR A 215 -0.11 11.21 -23.25
C TYR A 215 0.52 12.60 -23.49
N LEU A 216 1.65 12.88 -22.85
CA LEU A 216 2.31 14.20 -22.91
C LEU A 216 3.27 14.35 -24.08
N PHE A 217 3.99 13.28 -24.46
CA PHE A 217 5.12 13.36 -25.38
C PHE A 217 5.05 12.36 -26.54
N GLY A 218 3.99 11.55 -26.63
CA GLY A 218 3.82 10.54 -27.67
C GLY A 218 4.75 9.33 -27.56
N ILE A 219 5.44 9.15 -26.42
CA ILE A 219 6.34 8.00 -26.20
C ILE A 219 5.52 6.69 -26.21
N PRO A 220 5.86 5.67 -27.01
CA PRO A 220 5.06 4.44 -27.09
C PRO A 220 4.89 3.71 -25.76
N THR A 221 3.70 3.15 -25.53
CA THR A 221 3.40 2.27 -24.39
C THR A 221 3.80 0.84 -24.71
N THR A 222 5.11 0.54 -24.61
CA THR A 222 5.64 -0.81 -24.89
C THR A 222 6.41 -1.36 -23.70
N LEU A 223 6.45 -2.68 -23.59
CA LEU A 223 7.22 -3.38 -22.56
C LEU A 223 8.69 -2.94 -22.52
N VAL A 224 9.29 -2.65 -23.68
CA VAL A 224 10.68 -2.16 -23.77
C VAL A 224 10.83 -0.81 -23.05
N ILE A 225 9.91 0.13 -23.28
CA ILE A 225 9.93 1.43 -22.60
C ILE A 225 9.70 1.26 -21.10
N GLN A 226 8.78 0.38 -20.70
CA GLN A 226 8.55 0.07 -19.28
C GLN A 226 9.82 -0.47 -18.60
N ILE A 227 10.55 -1.39 -19.25
CA ILE A 227 11.83 -1.92 -18.75
C ILE A 227 12.88 -0.80 -18.62
N ILE A 228 12.95 0.11 -19.58
CA ILE A 228 13.86 1.27 -19.53
C ILE A 228 13.49 2.18 -18.34
N ILE A 229 12.21 2.48 -18.13
CA ILE A 229 11.73 3.27 -16.99
C ILE A 229 12.14 2.60 -15.67
N ILE A 230 11.92 1.28 -15.54
CA ILE A 230 12.37 0.53 -14.35
C ILE A 230 13.88 0.67 -14.18
N ALA A 231 14.67 0.45 -15.22
CA ALA A 231 16.13 0.50 -15.13
C ALA A 231 16.63 1.88 -14.65
N VAL A 232 16.13 2.96 -15.25
CA VAL A 232 16.50 4.34 -14.88
C VAL A 232 16.12 4.65 -13.44
N ILE A 233 14.87 4.38 -13.05
CA ILE A 233 14.41 4.67 -11.68
C ILE A 233 15.14 3.78 -10.66
N SER A 234 15.47 2.54 -11.05
CA SER A 234 16.24 1.62 -10.21
C SER A 234 17.62 2.15 -9.87
N VAL A 235 18.35 2.66 -10.87
CA VAL A 235 19.64 3.29 -10.61
C VAL A 235 19.50 4.44 -9.60
N ILE A 236 18.49 5.29 -9.78
CA ILE A 236 18.25 6.46 -8.91
C ILE A 236 17.95 6.04 -7.48
N TYR A 237 16.95 5.17 -7.26
CA TYR A 237 16.56 4.82 -5.90
C TYR A 237 17.59 3.94 -5.20
N ILE A 238 18.32 3.07 -5.93
CA ILE A 238 19.39 2.23 -5.36
C ILE A 238 20.56 3.11 -4.91
N TRP A 239 21.00 4.03 -5.78
CA TRP A 239 22.03 5.00 -5.43
C TRP A 239 21.62 5.77 -4.18
N SER A 240 20.36 6.21 -4.14
CA SER A 240 19.81 6.91 -3.00
C SER A 240 19.75 6.08 -1.72
N ALA A 241 19.45 4.77 -1.80
CA ALA A 241 19.43 3.89 -0.63
C ALA A 241 20.84 3.66 -0.05
N VAL A 242 21.83 3.58 -0.93
CA VAL A 242 23.25 3.38 -0.59
C VAL A 242 23.84 4.59 0.11
N ASP A 243 23.54 5.80 -0.37
CA ASP A 243 24.00 7.07 0.21
C ASP A 243 23.44 7.32 1.63
N GLY A 244 22.47 6.50 2.05
CA GLY A 244 21.79 6.58 3.35
C GLY A 244 20.50 7.37 3.24
N ILE A 245 19.90 7.78 4.36
CA ILE A 245 18.88 8.84 4.34
C ILE A 245 19.63 10.14 4.01
N SER A 246 20.02 10.27 2.75
CA SER A 246 20.70 11.44 2.26
C SER A 246 19.72 12.61 2.35
N ARG A 247 20.27 13.82 2.47
CA ARG A 247 19.50 15.05 2.37
C ARG A 247 18.58 15.05 1.12
N GLY A 248 18.97 14.34 0.05
CA GLY A 248 18.20 14.14 -1.16
C GLY A 248 16.86 13.42 -0.97
N ILE A 249 16.82 12.24 -0.34
CA ILE A 249 15.55 11.54 -0.07
C ILE A 249 14.61 12.38 0.77
N LYS A 250 15.17 13.06 1.78
CA LYS A 250 14.37 13.94 2.62
C LYS A 250 13.73 15.06 1.78
N ILE A 251 14.51 15.72 0.93
CA ILE A 251 13.99 16.77 0.03
C ILE A 251 12.93 16.22 -0.93
N ILE A 252 13.16 15.05 -1.54
CA ILE A 252 12.18 14.44 -2.47
C ILE A 252 10.90 14.06 -1.71
N SER A 253 11.02 13.50 -0.50
CA SER A 253 9.88 13.13 0.33
C SER A 253 9.08 14.35 0.79
N ASP A 254 9.75 15.44 1.19
CA ASP A 254 9.10 16.71 1.53
C ASP A 254 8.43 17.31 0.28
N ALA A 255 9.10 17.28 -0.88
CA ALA A 255 8.55 17.73 -2.15
C ALA A 255 7.30 16.94 -2.55
N ASN A 256 7.27 15.62 -2.35
CA ASN A 256 6.08 14.80 -2.62
C ASN A 256 4.85 15.32 -1.87
N LEU A 257 5.02 15.66 -0.59
CA LEU A 257 3.94 16.19 0.23
C LEU A 257 3.43 17.53 -0.32
N TYR A 258 4.33 18.47 -0.61
CA TYR A 258 3.94 19.77 -1.14
C TYR A 258 3.32 19.68 -2.53
N ILE A 259 3.86 18.82 -3.42
CA ILE A 259 3.30 18.59 -4.75
C ILE A 259 1.92 17.94 -4.64
N ALA A 260 1.73 16.95 -3.77
CA ALA A 260 0.43 16.31 -3.57
C ALA A 260 -0.62 17.29 -3.01
N ILE A 261 -0.26 18.11 -2.01
CA ILE A 261 -1.15 19.15 -1.45
C ILE A 261 -1.47 20.21 -2.51
N GLY A 262 -0.46 20.67 -3.26
CA GLY A 262 -0.64 21.62 -4.35
C GLY A 262 -1.54 21.06 -5.45
N LEU A 263 -1.34 19.79 -5.81
CA LEU A 263 -2.16 19.09 -6.80
C LEU A 263 -3.62 19.02 -6.35
N ILE A 264 -3.91 18.51 -5.15
CA ILE A 264 -5.25 18.52 -4.52
C ILE A 264 -5.87 19.91 -4.56
N THR A 265 -5.10 20.93 -4.16
CA THR A 265 -5.61 22.31 -4.07
C THR A 265 -6.00 22.83 -5.45
N VAL A 266 -5.12 22.67 -6.44
CA VAL A 266 -5.40 23.15 -7.80
C VAL A 266 -6.53 22.35 -8.45
N THR A 267 -6.58 21.02 -8.32
CA THR A 267 -7.70 20.23 -8.85
C THR A 267 -9.03 20.57 -8.18
N PHE A 268 -9.06 20.87 -6.89
CA PHE A 268 -10.27 21.41 -6.25
C PHE A 268 -10.66 22.77 -6.83
N LEU A 269 -9.68 23.62 -7.14
CA LEU A 269 -9.93 24.95 -7.68
C LEU A 269 -10.45 24.94 -9.12
N VAL A 270 -9.97 24.02 -9.97
CA VAL A 270 -10.40 23.95 -11.38
C VAL A 270 -11.53 22.93 -11.63
N GLY A 271 -11.74 22.01 -10.70
CA GLY A 271 -12.74 20.96 -10.78
C GLY A 271 -14.13 21.35 -10.29
N PRO A 272 -15.08 20.40 -10.26
CA PRO A 272 -16.47 20.59 -9.91
C PRO A 272 -16.62 20.71 -8.38
N LYS A 273 -16.52 21.94 -7.86
CA LYS A 273 -16.40 22.23 -6.42
C LYS A 273 -17.57 21.68 -5.61
N LEU A 274 -18.79 21.84 -6.10
CA LEU A 274 -20.00 21.44 -5.40
C LEU A 274 -20.06 19.91 -5.29
N GLU A 275 -19.77 19.22 -6.37
CA GLU A 275 -19.72 17.77 -6.46
C GLU A 275 -18.61 17.20 -5.58
N ILE A 276 -17.45 17.84 -5.48
CA ILE A 276 -16.38 17.44 -4.56
C ILE A 276 -16.86 17.56 -3.09
N LEU A 277 -17.48 18.68 -2.71
CA LEU A 277 -17.95 18.89 -1.34
C LEU A 277 -19.13 17.98 -0.98
N ASN A 278 -20.04 17.78 -1.93
CA ASN A 278 -21.17 16.85 -1.79
C ASN A 278 -20.67 15.40 -1.70
N ASN A 279 -19.70 15.01 -2.51
CA ASN A 279 -19.04 13.71 -2.45
C ASN A 279 -18.37 13.50 -1.08
N LEU A 280 -17.59 14.48 -0.60
CA LEU A 280 -16.98 14.39 0.72
C LEU A 280 -18.02 14.22 1.84
N THR A 281 -19.13 14.95 1.77
CA THR A 281 -20.18 14.92 2.80
C THR A 281 -21.03 13.64 2.72
N ASN A 282 -21.61 13.36 1.57
CA ASN A 282 -22.48 12.21 1.34
C ASN A 282 -21.68 10.90 1.37
N GLY A 283 -20.55 10.84 0.68
CA GLY A 283 -19.68 9.67 0.63
C GLY A 283 -19.16 9.28 2.02
N LEU A 284 -18.80 10.25 2.86
CA LEU A 284 -18.42 9.97 4.24
C LEU A 284 -19.60 9.44 5.06
N GLY A 285 -20.78 10.04 4.91
CA GLY A 285 -22.01 9.55 5.54
C GLY A 285 -22.32 8.10 5.15
N GLN A 286 -22.28 7.78 3.85
CA GLN A 286 -22.52 6.44 3.35
C GLN A 286 -21.44 5.45 3.80
N TYR A 287 -20.18 5.86 3.82
CA TYR A 287 -19.06 5.03 4.28
C TYR A 287 -19.23 4.63 5.74
N LEU A 288 -19.59 5.59 6.61
CA LEU A 288 -19.82 5.33 8.03
C LEU A 288 -21.07 4.48 8.26
N GLN A 289 -22.17 4.78 7.56
CA GLN A 289 -23.43 4.04 7.70
C GLN A 289 -23.28 2.57 7.29
N ASN A 290 -22.59 2.29 6.19
CA ASN A 290 -22.47 0.95 5.61
C ASN A 290 -21.21 0.22 6.06
N PHE A 291 -20.44 0.78 7.01
CA PHE A 291 -19.08 0.35 7.31
C PHE A 291 -18.97 -1.17 7.46
N PHE A 292 -19.69 -1.78 8.40
CA PHE A 292 -19.60 -3.22 8.64
C PHE A 292 -20.17 -4.07 7.50
N GLY A 293 -21.28 -3.64 6.90
CA GLY A 293 -21.91 -4.35 5.78
C GLY A 293 -20.99 -4.46 4.58
N ASP A 294 -20.36 -3.36 4.19
CA ASP A 294 -19.42 -3.31 3.06
C ASP A 294 -18.08 -3.98 3.38
N SER A 295 -17.63 -3.97 4.64
CA SER A 295 -16.37 -4.59 5.09
C SER A 295 -16.40 -6.11 4.99
N LEU A 296 -17.55 -6.70 5.29
CA LEU A 296 -17.78 -8.14 5.29
C LEU A 296 -18.62 -8.62 4.09
N MET A 297 -18.79 -7.76 3.08
CA MET A 297 -19.59 -8.06 1.89
C MET A 297 -19.00 -9.22 1.10
N ILE A 298 -19.71 -10.35 1.10
CA ILE A 298 -19.43 -11.52 0.27
C ILE A 298 -20.74 -12.28 0.01
N ASN A 299 -20.96 -12.70 -1.23
CA ASN A 299 -22.13 -13.47 -1.61
C ASN A 299 -21.94 -14.95 -1.26
N ASN A 300 -22.92 -15.55 -0.58
CA ASN A 300 -22.90 -16.98 -0.22
C ASN A 300 -23.25 -17.90 -1.40
N TYR A 301 -24.15 -17.45 -2.28
CA TYR A 301 -24.66 -18.22 -3.43
C TYR A 301 -24.61 -17.41 -4.74
N GLY A 302 -23.91 -16.26 -4.75
CA GLY A 302 -23.88 -15.32 -5.86
C GLY A 302 -22.46 -15.03 -6.37
N ASP A 303 -22.37 -14.11 -7.32
CA ASP A 303 -21.09 -13.72 -7.92
C ASP A 303 -20.21 -12.92 -6.94
N ASN A 304 -18.96 -13.33 -6.77
CA ASN A 304 -17.96 -12.66 -5.96
C ASN A 304 -16.79 -12.09 -6.78
N ASN A 305 -16.90 -12.05 -8.11
CA ASN A 305 -15.83 -11.59 -8.99
C ASN A 305 -15.37 -10.17 -8.65
N TRP A 306 -16.30 -9.24 -8.42
CA TRP A 306 -15.96 -7.87 -8.02
C TRP A 306 -15.28 -7.82 -6.65
N VAL A 307 -15.79 -8.58 -5.67
CA VAL A 307 -15.21 -8.66 -4.31
C VAL A 307 -13.77 -9.18 -4.38
N GLY A 308 -13.53 -10.22 -5.20
CA GLY A 308 -12.21 -10.78 -5.45
C GLY A 308 -11.27 -9.80 -6.17
N ALA A 309 -11.75 -9.16 -7.24
CA ALA A 309 -11.00 -8.24 -8.10
C ALA A 309 -10.56 -6.95 -7.40
N TRP A 310 -11.38 -6.46 -6.45
CA TRP A 310 -11.16 -5.18 -5.81
C TRP A 310 -10.87 -5.33 -4.33
N ARG A 311 -11.86 -5.77 -3.55
CA ARG A 311 -11.76 -5.71 -2.09
C ARG A 311 -10.70 -6.66 -1.54
N VAL A 312 -10.74 -7.93 -1.95
CA VAL A 312 -9.75 -8.94 -1.55
C VAL A 312 -8.37 -8.59 -2.10
N PHE A 313 -8.28 -8.08 -3.34
CA PHE A 313 -7.01 -7.59 -3.88
C PHE A 313 -6.40 -6.47 -3.04
N TYR A 314 -7.16 -5.41 -2.71
CA TYR A 314 -6.65 -4.32 -1.88
C TYR A 314 -6.24 -4.83 -0.50
N TRP A 315 -7.04 -5.68 0.14
CA TRP A 315 -6.68 -6.31 1.41
C TRP A 315 -5.36 -7.07 1.33
N ALA A 316 -5.20 -7.91 0.31
CA ALA A 316 -3.95 -8.60 0.08
C ALA A 316 -2.77 -7.63 -0.12
N TRP A 317 -2.94 -6.60 -0.94
CA TRP A 317 -1.90 -5.62 -1.18
C TRP A 317 -1.48 -4.89 0.10
N TRP A 318 -2.45 -4.47 0.93
CA TRP A 318 -2.16 -3.80 2.20
C TRP A 318 -1.52 -4.73 3.23
N ILE A 319 -1.93 -5.98 3.30
CA ILE A 319 -1.29 -6.98 4.16
C ILE A 319 0.17 -7.22 3.71
N ALA A 320 0.41 -7.32 2.40
CA ALA A 320 1.76 -7.47 1.86
C ALA A 320 2.65 -6.24 2.17
N TRP A 321 2.07 -5.04 2.23
CA TRP A 321 2.78 -3.81 2.64
C TRP A 321 3.00 -3.65 4.14
N ALA A 322 2.25 -4.35 4.99
CA ALA A 322 2.29 -4.18 6.44
C ALA A 322 3.68 -4.31 7.09
N PRO A 323 4.57 -5.25 6.69
CA PRO A 323 5.93 -5.33 7.25
C PRO A 323 6.73 -4.04 7.02
N PHE A 324 6.67 -3.52 5.79
CA PHE A 324 7.41 -2.35 5.34
C PHE A 324 6.88 -1.07 5.98
N VAL A 325 5.58 -0.82 5.80
CA VAL A 325 4.94 0.40 6.30
C VAL A 325 4.92 0.41 7.83
N GLY A 326 4.63 -0.73 8.47
CA GLY A 326 4.64 -0.86 9.92
C GLY A 326 6.01 -0.56 10.52
N SER A 327 7.10 -1.07 9.93
CA SER A 327 8.47 -0.77 10.39
C SER A 327 8.81 0.72 10.30
N PHE A 328 8.41 1.37 9.19
CA PHE A 328 8.58 2.81 9.04
C PHE A 328 7.79 3.59 10.11
N ILE A 329 6.49 3.29 10.25
CA ILE A 329 5.60 3.93 11.23
C ILE A 329 6.13 3.78 12.64
N ALA A 330 6.62 2.58 13.00
CA ALA A 330 7.19 2.33 14.31
C ALA A 330 8.31 3.32 14.61
N ARG A 331 9.29 3.43 13.71
CA ARG A 331 10.49 4.27 13.88
C ARG A 331 10.18 5.74 14.09
N ILE A 332 9.21 6.30 13.37
CA ILE A 332 8.86 7.72 13.50
C ILE A 332 7.93 8.02 14.69
N SER A 333 7.49 7.00 15.41
CA SER A 333 6.49 7.13 16.48
C SER A 333 7.02 6.89 17.89
N LYS A 334 8.34 6.76 18.06
CA LYS A 334 8.99 6.61 19.36
C LYS A 334 8.61 7.77 20.30
N GLY A 335 8.29 7.42 21.55
CA GLY A 335 7.91 8.36 22.62
C GLY A 335 6.44 8.80 22.62
N ARG A 336 5.63 8.39 21.63
CA ARG A 336 4.18 8.61 21.63
C ARG A 336 3.45 7.59 22.50
N THR A 337 2.29 7.95 23.01
CA THR A 337 1.39 6.96 23.65
C THR A 337 0.77 6.03 22.61
N ILE A 338 0.36 4.83 23.02
CA ILE A 338 -0.34 3.88 22.15
C ILE A 338 -1.61 4.52 21.54
N ARG A 339 -2.36 5.31 22.31
CA ARG A 339 -3.56 5.97 21.80
C ARG A 339 -3.23 7.02 20.74
N GLU A 340 -2.25 7.87 20.99
CA GLU A 340 -1.79 8.85 20.00
C GLU A 340 -1.29 8.18 18.74
N PHE A 341 -0.50 7.10 18.90
CA PHE A 341 -0.02 6.26 17.79
C PHE A 341 -1.18 5.78 16.93
N ILE A 342 -2.16 5.09 17.53
CA ILE A 342 -3.27 4.49 16.78
C ILE A 342 -4.10 5.58 16.10
N ALA A 343 -4.48 6.63 16.85
CA ALA A 343 -5.29 7.71 16.29
C ALA A 343 -4.58 8.39 15.11
N GLY A 344 -3.28 8.66 15.24
CA GLY A 344 -2.54 9.32 14.17
C GLY A 344 -2.27 8.43 12.97
N VAL A 345 -1.93 7.16 13.19
CA VAL A 345 -1.65 6.19 12.12
C VAL A 345 -2.91 5.85 11.34
N VAL A 346 -4.05 5.70 12.02
CA VAL A 346 -5.29 5.26 11.39
C VAL A 346 -6.09 6.43 10.80
N LEU A 347 -6.27 7.53 11.56
CA LEU A 347 -7.20 8.58 11.16
C LEU A 347 -6.59 9.57 10.16
N ALA A 348 -5.38 10.08 10.42
CA ALA A 348 -4.83 11.17 9.60
C ALA A 348 -4.65 10.74 8.12
N PRO A 349 -4.09 9.55 7.84
CA PRO A 349 -3.95 9.13 6.45
C PRO A 349 -5.26 8.65 5.83
N ALA A 350 -6.18 8.05 6.59
CA ALA A 350 -7.51 7.71 6.09
C ALA A 350 -8.29 8.95 5.63
N LEU A 351 -8.26 10.03 6.43
CA LEU A 351 -8.89 11.30 6.07
C LEU A 351 -8.25 11.93 4.83
N GLY A 352 -6.92 11.87 4.74
CA GLY A 352 -6.21 12.35 3.56
C GLY A 352 -6.53 11.55 2.30
N SER A 353 -6.66 10.23 2.39
CA SER A 353 -7.15 9.37 1.30
C SER A 353 -8.59 9.70 0.92
N ILE A 354 -9.49 9.85 1.90
CA ILE A 354 -10.89 10.22 1.65
C ILE A 354 -10.96 11.56 0.90
N LEU A 355 -10.19 12.56 1.33
CA LEU A 355 -10.10 13.85 0.65
C LEU A 355 -9.56 13.71 -0.78
N TRP A 356 -8.51 12.91 -0.97
CA TRP A 356 -7.94 12.64 -2.29
C TRP A 356 -8.99 12.03 -3.23
N PHE A 357 -9.70 10.99 -2.80
CA PHE A 357 -10.74 10.33 -3.61
C PHE A 357 -12.00 11.20 -3.77
N ALA A 358 -12.33 12.06 -2.81
CA ALA A 358 -13.40 13.04 -2.98
C ALA A 358 -13.10 14.00 -4.13
N ILE A 359 -11.86 14.49 -4.22
CA ILE A 359 -11.44 15.42 -5.28
C ILE A 359 -11.26 14.67 -6.60
N MET A 360 -10.36 13.70 -6.62
CA MET A 360 -9.96 13.00 -7.84
C MET A 360 -11.11 12.16 -8.42
N GLY A 361 -11.83 11.43 -7.57
CA GLY A 361 -12.98 10.63 -8.01
C GLY A 361 -14.08 11.49 -8.61
N SER A 362 -14.40 12.64 -8.00
CA SER A 362 -15.39 13.58 -8.54
C SER A 362 -15.01 14.13 -9.91
N LEU A 363 -13.71 14.32 -10.21
CA LEU A 363 -13.30 14.78 -11.54
C LEU A 363 -13.75 13.80 -12.64
N GLY A 364 -13.55 12.50 -12.42
CA GLY A 364 -13.95 11.48 -13.38
C GLY A 364 -15.46 11.31 -13.45
N LEU A 365 -16.12 11.20 -12.29
CA LEU A 365 -17.57 10.96 -12.21
C LEU A 365 -18.37 12.14 -12.79
N HIS A 366 -17.94 13.38 -12.55
CA HIS A 366 -18.60 14.57 -13.07
C HIS A 366 -18.69 14.55 -14.60
N LEU A 367 -17.60 14.19 -15.29
CA LEU A 367 -17.57 14.08 -16.75
C LEU A 367 -18.53 13.02 -17.31
N GLY A 368 -18.90 12.02 -16.50
CA GLY A 368 -19.92 11.04 -16.87
C GLY A 368 -21.33 11.55 -16.64
N MET A 369 -21.54 12.19 -15.49
CA MET A 369 -22.85 12.67 -15.05
C MET A 369 -23.33 13.90 -15.84
N ASP A 370 -22.41 14.74 -16.32
CA ASP A 370 -22.72 15.93 -17.14
C ASP A 370 -22.82 15.61 -18.64
N GLY A 371 -22.51 14.36 -19.04
CA GLY A 371 -22.54 13.89 -20.43
C GLY A 371 -21.32 14.28 -21.27
N THR A 372 -20.28 14.89 -20.70
CA THR A 372 -19.03 15.23 -21.41
C THR A 372 -18.33 13.98 -21.95
N LEU A 373 -18.40 12.87 -21.22
CA LEU A 373 -17.95 11.54 -21.61
C LEU A 373 -19.10 10.57 -21.45
N SER A 374 -19.35 9.76 -22.49
CA SER A 374 -20.31 8.66 -22.40
C SER A 374 -19.83 7.57 -21.44
N VAL A 375 -20.76 6.79 -20.89
CA VAL A 375 -20.44 5.62 -20.03
C VAL A 375 -19.49 4.65 -20.74
N ALA A 376 -19.63 4.46 -22.05
CA ALA A 376 -18.75 3.62 -22.84
C ALA A 376 -17.31 4.18 -22.93
N GLN A 377 -17.14 5.49 -23.06
CA GLN A 377 -15.82 6.13 -23.02
C GLN A 377 -15.18 6.01 -21.64
N LEU A 378 -15.97 6.18 -20.57
CA LEU A 378 -15.49 5.97 -19.21
C LEU A 378 -15.09 4.51 -18.96
N ALA A 379 -15.85 3.55 -19.51
CA ALA A 379 -15.50 2.13 -19.44
C ALA A 379 -14.19 1.82 -20.16
N ASP A 380 -13.93 2.40 -21.34
CA ASP A 380 -12.65 2.23 -22.04
C ASP A 380 -11.49 2.80 -21.22
N ILE A 381 -11.66 3.99 -20.63
CA ILE A 381 -10.66 4.59 -19.75
C ILE A 381 -10.41 3.70 -18.52
N ALA A 382 -11.47 3.19 -17.89
CA ALA A 382 -11.38 2.31 -16.73
C ALA A 382 -10.72 0.96 -17.06
N SER A 383 -10.82 0.49 -18.31
CA SER A 383 -10.13 -0.74 -18.77
C SER A 383 -8.61 -0.58 -18.88
N LYS A 384 -8.12 0.67 -18.94
CA LYS A 384 -6.69 1.06 -19.01
C LYS A 384 -6.38 2.01 -17.86
N PRO A 385 -6.45 1.54 -16.59
CA PRO A 385 -6.45 2.40 -15.42
C PRO A 385 -5.21 3.30 -15.31
N GLU A 386 -4.09 2.90 -15.90
CA GLU A 386 -2.86 3.69 -15.99
C GLU A 386 -3.01 5.00 -16.81
N THR A 387 -4.03 5.10 -17.66
CA THR A 387 -4.31 6.29 -18.49
C THR A 387 -5.30 7.26 -17.85
N GLY A 388 -6.13 6.76 -16.92
CA GLY A 388 -7.33 7.47 -16.45
C GLY A 388 -7.06 8.85 -15.87
N LEU A 389 -5.98 8.98 -15.08
CA LEU A 389 -5.59 10.27 -14.51
C LEU A 389 -5.34 11.33 -15.60
N PHE A 390 -4.56 10.99 -16.63
CA PHE A 390 -4.14 11.95 -17.64
C PHE A 390 -5.29 12.34 -18.57
N ILE A 391 -6.12 11.38 -18.96
CA ILE A 391 -7.27 11.62 -19.83
C ILE A 391 -8.30 12.51 -19.13
N VAL A 392 -8.62 12.22 -17.86
CA VAL A 392 -9.60 13.00 -17.09
C VAL A 392 -9.07 14.40 -16.77
N MET A 393 -7.85 14.52 -16.25
CA MET A 393 -7.26 15.85 -15.95
C MET A 393 -7.16 16.72 -17.20
N GLY A 394 -6.89 16.12 -18.36
CA GLY A 394 -6.88 16.83 -19.65
C GLY A 394 -8.21 17.46 -20.07
N LYS A 395 -9.33 17.11 -19.43
CA LYS A 395 -10.64 17.74 -19.66
C LYS A 395 -10.88 18.99 -18.82
N TYR A 396 -10.03 19.28 -17.85
CA TYR A 396 -10.16 20.43 -16.96
C TYR A 396 -9.18 21.56 -17.32
N PRO A 397 -9.47 22.81 -16.89
CA PRO A 397 -8.51 23.91 -17.01
C PRO A 397 -7.16 23.55 -16.39
N LEU A 398 -6.07 24.02 -16.99
CA LEU A 398 -4.69 23.67 -16.62
C LEU A 398 -4.35 22.17 -16.79
N GLY A 399 -5.17 21.40 -17.52
CA GLY A 399 -5.03 19.94 -17.64
C GLY A 399 -3.62 19.46 -18.00
N MET A 400 -2.95 20.13 -18.96
CA MET A 400 -1.55 19.79 -19.31
C MET A 400 -0.59 19.97 -18.13
N ILE A 401 -0.72 21.07 -17.37
CA ILE A 401 0.11 21.34 -16.19
C ILE A 401 -0.17 20.30 -15.11
N LEU A 402 -1.45 19.98 -14.86
CA LEU A 402 -1.86 18.94 -13.91
C LEU A 402 -1.27 17.57 -14.26
N CYS A 403 -1.29 17.21 -15.54
CA CYS A 403 -0.70 15.96 -16.04
C CYS A 403 0.83 15.92 -15.85
N VAL A 404 1.53 17.01 -16.17
CA VAL A 404 2.99 17.10 -15.97
C VAL A 404 3.35 17.01 -14.49
N VAL A 405 2.65 17.75 -13.64
CA VAL A 405 2.87 17.72 -12.18
C VAL A 405 2.57 16.34 -11.61
N SER A 406 1.51 15.68 -12.07
CA SER A 406 1.17 14.32 -11.65
C SER A 406 2.21 13.30 -12.10
N LEU A 407 2.77 13.45 -13.31
CA LEU A 407 3.87 12.61 -13.78
C LEU A 407 5.14 12.79 -12.93
N ILE A 408 5.48 14.03 -12.56
CA ILE A 408 6.58 14.31 -11.64
C ILE A 408 6.32 13.64 -10.29
N LEU A 409 5.12 13.82 -9.72
CA LEU A 409 4.71 13.21 -8.45
C LEU A 409 4.79 11.68 -8.49
N LEU A 410 4.40 11.05 -9.61
CA LEU A 410 4.52 9.61 -9.80
C LEU A 410 5.97 9.15 -9.75
N CYS A 411 6.86 9.81 -10.50
CA CYS A 411 8.29 9.50 -10.51
C CYS A 411 8.90 9.65 -9.11
N THR A 412 8.58 10.73 -8.40
CA THR A 412 9.15 10.99 -7.08
C THR A 412 8.59 10.04 -6.02
N PHE A 413 7.29 9.72 -6.04
CA PHE A 413 6.71 8.69 -5.16
C PHE A 413 7.34 7.32 -5.42
N PHE A 414 7.51 6.94 -6.69
CA PHE A 414 8.17 5.71 -7.06
C PHE A 414 9.56 5.62 -6.43
N ILE A 415 10.39 6.65 -6.61
CA ILE A 415 11.75 6.69 -6.06
C ILE A 415 11.73 6.57 -4.54
N THR A 416 10.89 7.33 -3.84
CA THR A 416 10.84 7.33 -2.37
C THR A 416 10.33 6.01 -1.79
N SER A 417 9.31 5.41 -2.40
CA SER A 417 8.75 4.13 -1.94
C SER A 417 9.72 2.99 -2.20
N ALA A 418 10.33 2.93 -3.39
CA ALA A 418 11.31 1.91 -3.73
C ALA A 418 12.57 2.00 -2.85
N ASN A 419 13.06 3.21 -2.59
CA ASN A 419 14.16 3.45 -1.67
C ASN A 419 13.85 2.92 -0.26
N SER A 420 12.70 3.30 0.28
CA SER A 420 12.29 2.92 1.64
C SER A 420 12.06 1.41 1.76
N GLY A 421 11.45 0.79 0.75
CA GLY A 421 11.28 -0.67 0.67
C GLY A 421 12.63 -1.41 0.63
N THR A 422 13.56 -0.95 -0.22
CA THR A 422 14.92 -1.49 -0.32
C THR A 422 15.65 -1.46 1.01
N PHE A 423 15.52 -0.35 1.73
CA PHE A 423 16.14 -0.17 3.04
C PHE A 423 15.58 -1.15 4.07
N VAL A 424 14.26 -1.33 4.13
CA VAL A 424 13.62 -2.27 5.06
C VAL A 424 13.98 -3.72 4.72
N LEU A 425 14.00 -4.09 3.43
CA LEU A 425 14.47 -5.40 2.99
C LEU A 425 15.92 -5.65 3.44
N ALA A 426 16.79 -4.66 3.29
CA ALA A 426 18.15 -4.73 3.77
C ALA A 426 18.23 -4.86 5.31
N MET A 427 17.38 -4.16 6.07
CA MET A 427 17.31 -4.26 7.54
C MET A 427 16.85 -5.65 8.02
N PHE A 428 15.73 -6.16 7.52
CA PHE A 428 15.21 -7.48 7.89
C PHE A 428 16.20 -8.59 7.52
N SER A 429 16.83 -8.48 6.35
CA SER A 429 17.90 -9.40 5.95
C SER A 429 19.26 -9.11 6.62
N SER A 430 19.29 -8.22 7.62
CA SER A 430 20.46 -7.87 8.43
C SER A 430 20.25 -8.09 9.93
N LYS A 431 19.38 -9.02 10.33
CA LYS A 431 19.06 -9.28 11.76
C LYS A 431 18.49 -8.03 12.46
N GLY A 432 17.80 -7.16 11.73
CA GLY A 432 17.18 -5.95 12.28
C GLY A 432 18.15 -4.77 12.45
N ASP A 433 19.34 -4.84 11.83
CA ASP A 433 20.31 -3.75 11.84
C ASP A 433 19.73 -2.49 11.20
N LEU A 434 19.69 -1.40 11.98
CA LEU A 434 19.17 -0.09 11.56
C LEU A 434 20.07 0.60 10.53
N ASN A 435 21.31 0.14 10.34
CA ASN A 435 22.25 0.65 9.35
C ASN A 435 22.77 -0.51 8.47
N PRO A 436 21.90 -1.15 7.66
CA PRO A 436 22.28 -2.33 6.91
C PRO A 436 23.35 -2.01 5.87
N LYS A 437 24.24 -2.97 5.62
CA LYS A 437 25.35 -2.82 4.65
C LYS A 437 24.85 -2.45 3.25
N ASN A 438 25.54 -1.51 2.60
CA ASN A 438 25.19 -1.01 1.27
C ASN A 438 25.06 -2.12 0.21
N GLY A 439 25.91 -3.16 0.25
CA GLY A 439 25.80 -4.30 -0.66
C GLY A 439 24.45 -5.04 -0.57
N ARG A 440 23.83 -5.11 0.62
CA ARG A 440 22.48 -5.70 0.78
C ARG A 440 21.40 -4.81 0.16
N LYS A 441 21.52 -3.49 0.30
CA LYS A 441 20.59 -2.54 -0.31
C LYS A 441 20.65 -2.63 -1.83
N VAL A 442 21.84 -2.61 -2.42
CA VAL A 442 22.03 -2.77 -3.88
C VAL A 442 21.40 -4.06 -4.37
N LEU A 443 21.70 -5.18 -3.70
CA LEU A 443 21.20 -6.48 -4.10
C LEU A 443 19.66 -6.55 -4.06
N TRP A 444 19.04 -6.09 -2.97
CA TRP A 444 17.57 -6.06 -2.88
C TRP A 444 16.94 -5.14 -3.92
N GLY A 445 17.55 -3.99 -4.18
CA GLY A 445 17.14 -3.09 -5.24
C GLY A 445 17.14 -3.75 -6.62
N VAL A 446 18.24 -4.42 -6.98
CA VAL A 446 18.31 -5.13 -8.26
C VAL A 446 17.27 -6.26 -8.33
N VAL A 447 17.16 -7.06 -7.27
CA VAL A 447 16.27 -8.24 -7.26
C VAL A 447 14.79 -7.86 -7.33
N GLN A 448 14.35 -6.83 -6.59
CA GLN A 448 12.95 -6.38 -6.69
C GLN A 448 12.64 -5.76 -8.06
N SER A 449 13.60 -5.05 -8.68
CA SER A 449 13.43 -4.49 -10.03
C SER A 449 13.36 -5.59 -11.09
N LEU A 450 14.17 -6.64 -10.98
CA LEU A 450 14.09 -7.81 -11.85
C LEU A 450 12.75 -8.55 -11.71
N LEU A 451 12.26 -8.69 -10.48
CA LEU A 451 10.94 -9.28 -10.25
C LEU A 451 9.82 -8.40 -10.84
N ALA A 452 9.91 -7.08 -10.70
CA ALA A 452 8.95 -6.15 -11.33
C ALA A 452 8.93 -6.30 -12.85
N VAL A 453 10.11 -6.37 -13.49
CA VAL A 453 10.23 -6.66 -14.93
C VAL A 453 9.58 -8.01 -15.26
N GLY A 454 9.90 -9.07 -14.53
CA GLY A 454 9.34 -10.41 -14.77
C GLY A 454 7.81 -10.43 -14.70
N LEU A 455 7.23 -9.75 -13.72
CA LEU A 455 5.76 -9.67 -13.58
C LEU A 455 5.12 -8.81 -14.68
N LEU A 456 5.77 -7.75 -15.14
CA LEU A 456 5.29 -6.99 -16.30
C LEU A 456 5.30 -7.85 -17.58
N ILE A 457 6.37 -8.62 -17.81
CA ILE A 457 6.44 -9.57 -18.94
C ILE A 457 5.30 -10.61 -18.85
N ALA A 458 4.94 -11.06 -17.65
CA ALA A 458 3.88 -12.07 -17.41
C ALA A 458 2.44 -11.61 -17.63
N GLY A 459 2.22 -10.36 -18.01
CA GLY A 459 0.87 -9.83 -18.27
C GLY A 459 0.49 -8.62 -17.42
N GLY A 460 1.47 -7.87 -16.90
CA GLY A 460 1.23 -6.57 -16.27
C GLY A 460 0.43 -6.65 -14.96
N LEU A 461 -0.72 -5.98 -14.92
CA LEU A 461 -1.52 -5.77 -13.71
C LEU A 461 -1.87 -7.08 -12.99
N LYS A 462 -2.35 -8.10 -13.72
CA LYS A 462 -2.87 -9.32 -13.09
C LYS A 462 -1.79 -10.10 -12.29
N PRO A 463 -0.60 -10.40 -12.85
CA PRO A 463 0.50 -10.97 -12.07
C PRO A 463 0.91 -10.13 -10.84
N LEU A 464 0.92 -8.80 -10.96
CA LEU A 464 1.21 -7.90 -9.85
C LEU A 464 0.18 -7.99 -8.73
N GLN A 465 -1.10 -8.22 -9.07
CA GLN A 465 -2.15 -8.48 -8.07
C GLN A 465 -1.96 -9.86 -7.43
N THR A 466 -1.71 -10.90 -8.24
CA THR A 466 -1.55 -12.27 -7.74
C THR A 466 -0.42 -12.41 -6.73
N ILE A 467 0.75 -11.82 -6.98
CA ILE A 467 1.88 -11.97 -6.06
C ILE A 467 1.57 -11.35 -4.69
N SER A 468 0.80 -10.25 -4.67
CA SER A 468 0.31 -9.64 -3.43
C SER A 468 -0.65 -10.57 -2.70
N LEU A 469 -1.62 -11.20 -3.39
CA LEU A 469 -2.50 -12.22 -2.80
C LEU A 469 -1.71 -13.39 -2.20
N ALA A 470 -0.80 -13.97 -2.98
CA ALA A 470 -0.03 -15.13 -2.55
C ALA A 470 0.85 -14.83 -1.32
N ALA A 471 1.47 -13.64 -1.29
CA ALA A 471 2.31 -13.24 -0.17
C ALA A 471 1.49 -12.83 1.07
N ALA A 472 0.32 -12.23 0.87
CA ALA A 472 -0.56 -11.81 1.95
C ALA A 472 -1.19 -12.98 2.70
N PHE A 473 -1.57 -14.06 2.00
CA PHE A 473 -2.25 -15.20 2.61
C PHE A 473 -1.55 -15.75 3.87
N PRO A 474 -0.26 -16.16 3.84
CA PRO A 474 0.42 -16.59 5.06
C PRO A 474 0.64 -15.45 6.05
N PHE A 475 0.80 -14.21 5.56
CA PHE A 475 1.08 -13.05 6.39
C PHE A 475 -0.14 -12.58 7.21
N ILE A 476 -1.38 -12.86 6.77
CA ILE A 476 -2.59 -12.66 7.58
C ILE A 476 -2.45 -13.32 8.95
N PHE A 477 -2.04 -14.59 8.97
CA PHE A 477 -1.88 -15.34 10.21
C PHE A 477 -0.78 -14.74 11.09
N ILE A 478 0.33 -14.31 10.48
CA ILE A 478 1.40 -13.58 11.19
C ILE A 478 0.82 -12.33 11.85
N MET A 479 0.02 -11.52 11.14
CA MET A 479 -0.55 -10.30 11.71
C MET A 479 -1.55 -10.57 12.83
N LEU A 480 -2.43 -11.57 12.68
CA LEU A 480 -3.37 -11.98 13.73
C LEU A 480 -2.63 -12.42 15.00
N PHE A 481 -1.60 -13.26 14.86
CA PHE A 481 -0.79 -13.69 16.00
C PHE A 481 0.08 -12.57 16.58
N ALA A 482 0.55 -11.63 15.76
CA ALA A 482 1.27 -10.44 16.25
C ALA A 482 0.36 -9.57 17.14
N GLY A 483 -0.90 -9.38 16.76
CA GLY A 483 -1.90 -8.70 17.59
C GLY A 483 -2.12 -9.42 18.93
N ALA A 484 -2.27 -10.75 18.90
CA ALA A 484 -2.41 -11.56 20.12
C ALA A 484 -1.16 -11.51 21.01
N ALA A 485 0.04 -11.55 20.41
CA ALA A 485 1.31 -11.43 21.12
C ALA A 485 1.45 -10.07 21.82
N LEU A 486 1.09 -9.00 21.11
CA LEU A 486 1.07 -7.65 21.66
C LEU A 486 0.12 -7.55 22.87
N VAL A 487 -1.11 -8.04 22.75
CA VAL A 487 -2.07 -8.06 23.87
C VAL A 487 -1.50 -8.83 25.07
N LYS A 488 -0.93 -10.01 24.84
CA LYS A 488 -0.29 -10.81 25.90
C LYS A 488 0.86 -10.07 26.59
N ALA A 489 1.61 -9.25 25.86
CA ALA A 489 2.65 -8.41 26.45
C ALA A 489 2.07 -7.23 27.24
N LEU A 490 1.06 -6.55 26.70
CA LEU A 490 0.40 -5.41 27.34
C LEU A 490 -0.35 -5.80 28.62
N MET A 491 -0.87 -7.01 28.71
CA MET A 491 -1.47 -7.54 29.95
C MET A 491 -0.47 -7.63 31.11
N LYS A 492 0.84 -7.67 30.82
CA LYS A 492 1.91 -7.70 31.83
C LYS A 492 2.46 -6.32 32.19
N GLU A 493 2.04 -5.27 31.48
CA GLU A 493 2.38 -3.89 31.83
C GLU A 493 1.60 -3.48 33.08
N LYS A 494 2.31 -2.85 34.02
CA LYS A 494 1.76 -2.39 35.30
C LYS A 494 1.11 -1.02 35.17
#